data_AF-A0A9X2CX56-F1
#
_entry.id   AF-A0A9X2CX56-F1
#
_cell.length_a   1.000
_cell.length_b   1.000
_cell.length_c   1.000
_cell.angle_alpha   90.00
_cell.angle_beta   90.00
_cell.angle_gamma   90.00
#
_symmetry.space_group_name_H-M   'P 1'
#
loop_
_entity.id
_entity.type
_entity.pdbx_description
1 polymer ?
#
loop_
_entity_poly.entity_id
_entity_poly.type
_entity_poly.pdbx_seq_one_letter_code
_entity_poly.pdbx_strand_id
1 'polypeptide(L)'
;MFQVSERQLYAYQLCYEIEHHLREIIKTFDISALKLKYKAYKDLVYIATKVTFVINGENVDKLIRANTVRQKVSRMRDVTEEDIAILEDCRNSLPSVPKVKRIS
;
A
#
# COMPACT_ATOMS: atom_id res chain seq x y z
N MET A 1 19.33 20.96 -11.54
CA MET A 1 18.52 20.84 -10.31
C MET A 1 17.14 20.37 -10.75
N PHE A 2 16.75 19.13 -10.45
CA PHE A 2 15.45 18.60 -10.88
C PHE A 2 14.36 19.15 -9.94
N GLN A 3 13.48 19.99 -10.46
CA GLN A 3 12.32 20.47 -9.72
C GLN A 3 11.28 19.35 -9.73
N VAL A 4 11.15 18.66 -8.60
CA VAL A 4 10.10 17.66 -8.40
C VAL A 4 8.78 18.43 -8.30
N SER A 5 7.79 18.08 -9.13
CA SER A 5 6.48 18.72 -9.08
C SER A 5 5.77 18.40 -7.76
N GLU A 6 4.93 19.31 -7.27
CA GLU A 6 4.12 19.07 -6.06
C GLU A 6 3.27 17.80 -6.19
N ARG A 7 2.79 17.52 -7.41
CA ARG A 7 2.04 16.30 -7.74
C ARG A 7 2.89 15.03 -7.57
N GLN A 8 4.16 15.07 -7.98
CA GLN A 8 5.08 13.96 -7.79
C GLN A 8 5.36 13.70 -6.30
N LEU A 9 5.52 14.77 -5.51
CA LEU A 9 5.70 14.67 -4.06
C LEU A 9 4.44 14.07 -3.40
N TYR A 10 3.27 14.53 -3.79
CA TYR A 10 2.00 14.02 -3.26
C TYR A 10 1.80 12.53 -3.60
N ALA A 11 2.09 12.13 -4.84
CA ALA A 11 2.03 10.71 -5.24
C ALA A 11 3.00 9.83 -4.43
N TYR A 12 4.20 10.33 -4.15
CA TYR A 12 5.16 9.65 -3.31
C TYR A 12 4.64 9.46 -1.88
N GLN A 13 4.04 10.51 -1.31
CA GLN A 13 3.42 10.46 0.01
C GLN A 13 2.29 9.42 0.05
N LEU A 14 1.36 9.43 -0.90
CA LEU A 14 0.28 8.45 -0.96
C LEU A 14 0.81 7.01 -1.08
N CYS A 15 1.83 6.78 -1.91
CA CYS A 15 2.49 5.48 -2.03
C CYS A 15 3.08 5.00 -0.70
N TYR A 16 3.73 5.90 0.05
CA TYR A 16 4.28 5.61 1.37
C TYR A 16 3.19 5.26 2.37
N GLU A 17 2.10 6.04 2.41
CA GLU A 17 0.98 5.80 3.34
C GLU A 17 0.31 4.45 3.09
N ILE A 18 0.07 4.09 1.83
CA ILE A 18 -0.48 2.78 1.47
C ILE A 18 0.46 1.65 1.92
N GLU A 19 1.77 1.79 1.65
CA GLU A 19 2.75 0.78 2.06
C GLU A 19 2.80 0.63 3.59
N HIS A 20 2.77 1.75 4.31
CA HIS A 20 2.75 1.77 5.77
C HIS A 20 1.50 1.07 6.30
N HIS A 21 0.33 1.38 5.75
CA HIS A 21 -0.94 0.77 6.16
C HIS A 21 -0.95 -0.75 5.94
N LEU A 22 -0.45 -1.22 4.80
CA LEU A 22 -0.28 -2.66 4.55
C LEU A 22 0.66 -3.32 5.57
N ARG A 23 1.74 -2.65 5.96
CA ARG A 23 2.65 -3.17 7.00
C ARG A 23 1.96 -3.25 8.35
N GLU A 24 1.12 -2.28 8.71
CA GLU A 24 0.35 -2.33 9.96
C GLU A 24 -0.71 -3.45 9.93
N ILE A 25 -1.41 -3.64 8.81
CA ILE A 25 -2.32 -4.80 8.58
C ILE A 25 -1.59 -6.13 8.75
N ILE A 26 -0.34 -6.21 8.33
CA ILE A 26 0.49 -7.41 8.47
C ILE A 26 0.92 -7.59 9.94
N LYS A 27 1.37 -6.52 10.62
CA LYS A 27 1.83 -6.57 12.02
C LYS A 27 0.73 -6.96 13.02
N THR A 28 -0.54 -6.69 12.73
CA THR A 28 -1.63 -7.09 13.63
C THR A 28 -1.82 -8.59 13.70
N PHE A 29 -1.25 -9.35 12.76
CA PHE A 29 -1.11 -10.78 12.88
C PHE A 29 0.24 -11.12 13.54
N ASP A 30 0.23 -12.11 14.43
CA ASP A 30 1.45 -12.65 15.05
C ASP A 30 2.21 -13.49 14.03
N ILE A 31 2.92 -12.80 13.14
CA ILE A 31 3.65 -13.42 12.03
C ILE A 31 5.08 -13.82 12.44
N SER A 32 5.36 -13.89 13.74
CA SER A 32 6.60 -14.47 14.28
C SER A 32 6.90 -15.86 13.68
N ALA A 33 5.87 -16.59 13.22
CA ALA A 33 5.98 -17.86 12.51
C ALA A 33 6.40 -17.77 11.02
N LEU A 34 6.07 -16.70 10.28
CA LEU A 34 6.54 -16.57 8.89
C LEU A 34 7.86 -15.81 8.90
N LYS A 35 8.97 -16.53 8.68
CA LYS A 35 10.31 -15.97 8.41
C LYS A 35 10.37 -15.20 7.07
N LEU A 36 9.30 -14.53 6.67
CA LEU A 36 9.21 -13.76 5.44
C LEU A 36 9.83 -12.38 5.67
N LYS A 37 10.99 -12.12 5.05
CA LYS A 37 11.52 -10.76 4.94
C LYS A 37 10.67 -10.00 3.91
N TYR A 38 9.68 -9.24 4.36
CA TYR A 38 8.83 -8.38 3.52
C TYR A 38 9.66 -7.25 2.89
N LYS A 39 10.17 -7.47 1.67
CA LYS A 39 11.08 -6.51 1.02
C LYS A 39 10.40 -5.65 -0.03
N ALA A 40 9.42 -6.18 -0.77
CA ALA A 40 8.77 -5.45 -1.85
C ALA A 40 7.28 -5.23 -1.59
N TYR A 41 6.74 -4.15 -2.16
CA TYR A 41 5.32 -3.81 -2.12
C TYR A 41 4.42 -4.94 -2.62
N LYS A 42 4.82 -5.64 -3.68
CA LYS A 42 4.11 -6.82 -4.17
C LYS A 42 3.99 -7.93 -3.11
N ASP A 43 5.01 -8.11 -2.27
CA ASP A 43 5.03 -9.12 -1.22
C ASP A 43 4.08 -8.70 -0.10
N LEU A 44 4.02 -7.40 0.22
CA LEU A 44 3.06 -6.84 1.18
C LEU A 44 1.62 -7.06 0.70
N VAL A 45 1.31 -6.77 -0.56
CA VAL A 45 -0.02 -7.03 -1.13
C VAL A 45 -0.35 -8.53 -1.09
N TYR A 46 0.56 -9.38 -1.57
CA TYR A 46 0.35 -10.82 -1.57
C TYR A 46 0.10 -11.37 -0.16
N ILE A 47 0.85 -10.91 0.84
CA ILE A 47 0.71 -11.41 2.21
C ILE A 47 -0.56 -10.83 2.83
N ALA A 48 -0.85 -9.54 2.67
CA ALA A 48 -2.06 -8.95 3.21
C ALA A 48 -3.33 -9.64 2.65
N THR A 49 -3.33 -10.04 1.37
CA THR A 49 -4.43 -10.82 0.76
C THR A 49 -4.54 -12.27 1.22
N LYS A 50 -3.47 -12.88 1.74
CA LYS A 50 -3.45 -14.27 2.20
C LYS A 50 -3.59 -14.42 3.71
N VAL A 51 -3.11 -13.44 4.45
CA VAL A 51 -3.07 -13.45 5.92
C VAL A 51 -4.30 -12.76 6.50
N THR A 52 -4.94 -11.85 5.77
CA THR A 52 -6.07 -11.09 6.30
C THR A 52 -7.35 -11.40 5.53
N PHE A 53 -8.40 -11.78 6.26
CA PHE A 53 -9.78 -11.85 5.75
C PHE A 53 -10.38 -10.46 5.47
N VAL A 54 -9.57 -9.41 5.59
CA VAL A 54 -10.00 -8.01 5.61
C VAL A 54 -9.78 -7.34 4.25
N ILE A 55 -8.79 -7.81 3.47
CA ILE A 55 -8.58 -7.36 2.09
C ILE A 55 -9.37 -8.29 1.15
N ASN A 56 -10.46 -7.77 0.58
CA ASN A 56 -11.29 -8.51 -0.38
C ASN A 56 -10.75 -8.35 -1.82
N GLY A 57 -11.37 -9.03 -2.80
CA GLY A 57 -10.96 -8.98 -4.21
C GLY A 57 -10.89 -7.56 -4.79
N GLU A 58 -11.83 -6.68 -4.43
CA GLU A 58 -11.85 -5.29 -4.88
C GLU A 58 -10.66 -4.49 -4.33
N ASN A 59 -10.30 -4.71 -3.06
CA ASN A 59 -9.11 -4.12 -2.47
C ASN A 59 -7.82 -4.58 -3.18
N VAL A 60 -7.76 -5.84 -3.61
CA VAL A 60 -6.61 -6.39 -4.34
C VAL A 60 -6.43 -5.68 -5.68
N ASP A 61 -7.51 -5.50 -6.43
CA ASP A 61 -7.47 -4.84 -7.74
C ASP A 61 -7.00 -3.39 -7.61
N LYS A 62 -7.49 -2.68 -6.59
CA LYS A 62 -7.05 -1.31 -6.27
C LYS A 62 -5.56 -1.26 -5.89
N LEU A 63 -5.09 -2.22 -5.10
CA LEU A 63 -3.66 -2.35 -4.74
C LEU A 63 -2.76 -2.67 -5.95
N ILE A 64 -3.23 -3.50 -6.88
CA ILE A 64 -2.52 -3.80 -8.13
C ILE A 64 -2.41 -2.54 -9.00
N ARG A 65 -3.51 -1.79 -9.16
CA ARG A 65 -3.51 -0.52 -9.89
C ARG A 65 -2.59 0.51 -9.24
N ALA A 66 -2.66 0.66 -7.92
CA ALA A 66 -1.76 1.53 -7.15
C ALA A 66 -0.29 1.13 -7.31
N ASN A 67 0.03 -0.16 -7.39
CA ASN A 67 1.41 -0.63 -7.64
C ASN A 67 1.93 -0.21 -9.02
N THR A 68 1.07 -0.16 -10.04
CA THR A 68 1.44 0.35 -11.38
C THR A 68 1.81 1.83 -11.30
N VAL A 69 1.02 2.63 -10.57
CA VAL A 69 1.34 4.05 -10.33
C VAL A 69 2.61 4.20 -9.51
N ARG A 70 2.79 3.40 -8.44
CA ARG A 70 4.01 3.37 -7.63
C ARG A 70 5.28 3.14 -8.47
N GLN A 71 5.21 2.26 -9.46
CA GLN A 71 6.33 2.03 -10.40
C GLN A 71 6.60 3.22 -11.31
N LYS A 72 5.58 3.99 -11.70
CA LYS A 72 5.78 5.26 -12.41
C LYS A 72 6.47 6.27 -11.50
N VAL A 73 5.97 6.43 -10.28
CA VAL A 73 6.50 7.35 -9.27
C VAL A 73 7.96 7.03 -8.95
N SER A 74 8.31 5.76 -8.73
CA SER A 74 9.67 5.34 -8.39
C SER A 74 10.67 5.55 -9.54
N ARG A 75 10.18 5.57 -10.78
CA ARG A 75 10.98 5.87 -11.98
C ARG A 75 10.97 7.37 -12.33
N MET A 76 10.41 8.22 -11.47
CA MET A 76 10.25 9.67 -11.70
C MET A 76 9.60 9.98 -13.05
N ARG A 77 8.65 9.15 -13.49
CA ARG A 77 7.82 9.44 -14.66
C ARG A 77 6.73 10.42 -14.29
N ASP A 78 6.23 11.16 -15.28
CA ASP A 78 5.12 12.09 -15.10
C ASP A 78 3.91 11.39 -14.46
N VAL A 79 3.44 11.99 -13.37
CA VAL A 79 2.25 11.58 -12.64
C VAL A 79 1.09 12.46 -13.09
N THR A 80 0.00 11.82 -13.50
CA THR A 80 -1.25 12.51 -13.89
C THR A 80 -2.20 12.67 -12.70
N GLU A 81 -3.28 13.43 -12.89
CA GLU A 81 -4.36 13.51 -11.89
C GLU A 81 -5.10 12.18 -11.74
N GLU A 82 -5.22 11.39 -12.82
CA GLU A 82 -5.76 10.04 -12.77
C GLU A 82 -4.89 9.12 -11.92
N ASP A 83 -3.56 9.23 -12.04
CA ASP A 83 -2.62 8.47 -11.21
C ASP A 83 -2.79 8.80 -9.72
N ILE A 84 -3.04 10.08 -9.37
CA ILE A 84 -3.37 10.48 -8.00
C ILE A 84 -4.70 9.89 -7.54
N ALA A 85 -5.75 9.98 -8.37
CA ALA A 85 -7.07 9.44 -8.03
C ALA A 85 -7.02 7.92 -7.75
N ILE A 86 -6.20 7.17 -8.50
CA ILE A 86 -5.97 5.74 -8.25
C ILE A 86 -5.35 5.50 -6.87
N LEU A 87 -4.36 6.32 -6.49
CA LEU A 87 -3.69 6.19 -5.19
C LEU A 87 -4.63 6.57 -4.04
N GLU A 88 -5.41 7.63 -4.18
CA GLU A 88 -6.39 8.05 -3.18
C GLU A 88 -7.52 7.02 -3.01
N ASP A 89 -8.09 6.52 -4.10
CA ASP A 89 -9.11 5.47 -4.06
C ASP A 89 -8.57 4.21 -3.37
N CYS A 90 -7.34 3.81 -3.70
CA CYS A 90 -6.69 2.69 -3.03
C CYS A 90 -6.54 2.95 -1.53
N ARG A 91 -5.99 4.09 -1.12
CA ARG A 91 -5.79 4.47 0.29
C ARG A 91 -7.12 4.46 1.06
N ASN A 92 -8.15 5.10 0.51
CA ASN A 92 -9.45 5.24 1.15
C ASN A 92 -10.21 3.91 1.24
N SER A 93 -9.93 2.98 0.32
CA SER A 93 -10.55 1.65 0.32
C SER A 93 -9.87 0.68 1.29
N LEU A 94 -8.64 0.95 1.75
CA LEU A 94 -7.97 0.04 2.66
C LEU A 94 -8.75 -0.07 3.97
N PRO A 95 -8.96 -1.30 4.46
CA PRO A 95 -9.71 -1.48 5.69
C PRO A 95 -8.94 -0.86 6.86
N SER A 96 -9.68 -0.19 7.75
CA SER A 96 -9.13 0.27 9.01
C SER A 96 -8.53 -0.91 9.78
N VAL A 97 -7.25 -0.81 10.13
CA VAL A 97 -6.60 -1.80 10.99
C VAL A 97 -7.39 -1.84 12.30
N PRO A 98 -8.10 -2.94 12.63
CA PRO A 98 -8.65 -3.06 13.97
C PRO A 98 -7.45 -3.04 14.91
N LYS A 99 -7.43 -2.11 15.86
CA LYS A 99 -6.49 -2.17 16.99
C LYS A 99 -6.75 -3.52 17.64
N VAL A 100 -5.94 -4.52 17.31
CA VAL A 100 -6.09 -5.86 17.88
C VAL A 100 -6.01 -5.66 19.39
N LYS A 101 -7.11 -5.95 20.09
CA LYS A 101 -7.07 -6.09 21.54
C LYS A 101 -5.99 -7.13 21.79
N ARG A 102 -4.88 -6.71 22.42
CA ARG A 102 -3.94 -7.66 23.03
C ARG A 102 -4.80 -8.63 23.84
N ILE A 103 -4.81 -9.89 23.43
CA ILE A 103 -5.28 -10.95 24.30
C ILE A 103 -4.18 -11.06 25.35
N SER A 104 -4.44 -10.47 26.53
CA SER A 104 -3.67 -10.66 27.74
C SER A 104 -3.87 -12.07 28.27
#